data_AF-A0A1J9S7T2-F1
#
_entry.id   AF-A0A1J9S7T2-F1
#
_cell.length_a   1.000
_cell.length_b   1.000
_cell.length_c   1.000
_cell.angle_alpha   90.00
_cell.angle_beta   90.00
_cell.angle_gamma   90.00
#
_symmetry.space_group_name_H-M   'P 1'
#
loop_
_entity.id
_entity.type
_entity.pdbx_description
1 polymer ?
#
loop_
_entity_poly.entity_id
_entity_poly.type
_entity_poly.pdbx_seq_one_letter_code
_entity_poly.pdbx_strand_id
1 'polypeptide(L)'
;MPQPDFEQCGKDYMNNTTAQALYGWHGKVIGIRPSNRSQISTEGCRALCGTGSDYYPWSLASSTITTWILPVVGVLLQAPFESNAFWRTLLAIARWVGSPMAGLAYILWNIKVSAKCALMVDMATRCDDDIANQDSHFASIRDSFYILTTMNQYTMRRSEALNKEAEGLLRIVLFSKDIQLRGNDGKENSLNEVRRNLARRFRAARRRGVVPVFVSTGWFLFSLAISIQSSFGQLGQNATAHDLALGLLLAWLPVLILCSIVDRNPVAAEDVRRKLNKLVDTVCRSLQDDEIREAFIDTFEGQPEHDRQRMEAWVRNISRQSEYMQDFFVHFAGQGRVRWHYGAAHPILSDIERSYVTAHGRGWLANEAEARTHLVLGAVDEGLLWFDFREMWQICSAVLIVGGTCLGAFILSYYTPTVGLGCRSGGYVIFCVTSFALLVFELLHHAYQSAAHSDPD
;
A
#
# COMPACT_ATOMS: atom_id res chain seq x y z
N MET A 1 -47.92 -20.76 2.87
CA MET A 1 -47.86 -21.21 1.46
C MET A 1 -46.61 -22.06 1.30
N PRO A 2 -46.65 -23.19 0.60
CA PRO A 2 -45.45 -23.98 0.30
C PRO A 2 -44.44 -23.12 -0.46
N GLN A 3 -43.15 -23.32 -0.15
CA GLN A 3 -42.07 -22.64 -0.87
C GLN A 3 -42.04 -23.12 -2.32
N PRO A 4 -41.93 -22.21 -3.31
CA PRO A 4 -41.87 -22.62 -4.70
C PRO A 4 -40.49 -23.18 -5.04
N ASP A 5 -40.48 -24.36 -5.66
CA ASP A 5 -39.29 -24.99 -6.26
C ASP A 5 -39.33 -24.70 -7.78
N PHE A 6 -38.43 -23.84 -8.26
CA PHE A 6 -38.43 -23.47 -9.67
C PHE A 6 -37.95 -24.61 -10.59
N GLU A 7 -37.19 -25.58 -10.08
CA GLU A 7 -36.76 -26.73 -10.87
C GLU A 7 -37.95 -27.64 -11.15
N GLN A 8 -38.78 -27.90 -10.14
CA GLN A 8 -40.00 -28.67 -10.32
C GLN A 8 -41.03 -27.91 -11.17
N CYS A 9 -41.25 -26.62 -10.89
CA CYS A 9 -42.16 -25.80 -11.69
C CYS A 9 -41.75 -25.75 -13.17
N GLY A 10 -40.44 -25.67 -13.45
CA GLY A 10 -39.91 -25.71 -14.81
C GLY A 10 -40.22 -27.03 -15.52
N LYS A 11 -40.09 -28.17 -14.83
CA LYS A 11 -40.46 -29.50 -15.37
C LYS A 11 -41.96 -29.57 -15.66
N ASP A 12 -42.78 -29.05 -14.75
CA ASP A 12 -44.24 -29.05 -14.90
C ASP A 12 -44.68 -28.19 -16.10
N TYR A 13 -44.04 -27.03 -16.31
CA TYR A 13 -44.27 -26.18 -17.48
C TYR A 13 -43.83 -26.86 -18.79
N MET A 14 -42.63 -27.47 -18.82
CA MET A 14 -42.11 -28.14 -20.01
C MET A 14 -42.97 -29.34 -20.45
N ASN A 15 -43.67 -29.97 -19.51
CA ASN A 15 -44.56 -31.11 -19.78
C ASN A 15 -46.00 -30.70 -20.10
N ASN A 16 -46.41 -29.46 -19.81
CA ASN A 16 -47.79 -29.00 -20.00
C ASN A 16 -47.94 -28.13 -21.28
N THR A 17 -48.47 -28.73 -22.33
CA THR A 17 -48.70 -28.06 -23.63
C THR A 17 -49.71 -26.92 -23.55
N THR A 18 -50.71 -27.04 -22.69
CA THR A 18 -51.72 -25.99 -22.44
C THR A 18 -51.09 -24.75 -21.81
N ALA A 19 -50.20 -24.94 -20.85
CA ALA A 19 -49.47 -23.85 -20.21
C ALA A 19 -48.51 -23.15 -21.19
N GLN A 20 -47.89 -23.91 -22.10
CA GLN A 20 -47.01 -23.36 -23.14
C GLN A 20 -47.78 -22.50 -24.15
N ALA A 21 -49.00 -22.91 -24.52
CA ALA A 21 -49.84 -22.12 -25.41
C ALA A 21 -50.32 -20.81 -24.77
N LEU A 22 -50.64 -20.84 -23.47
CA LEU A 22 -51.20 -19.69 -22.76
C LEU A 22 -50.13 -18.70 -22.28
N TYR A 23 -49.01 -19.22 -21.78
CA TYR A 23 -47.99 -18.43 -21.07
C TYR A 23 -46.62 -18.45 -21.74
N GLY A 24 -46.47 -19.10 -22.90
CA GLY A 24 -45.23 -19.14 -23.66
C GLY A 24 -44.71 -17.74 -24.00
N TRP A 25 -43.41 -17.55 -23.87
CA TRP A 25 -42.79 -16.29 -24.24
C TRP A 25 -42.55 -16.22 -25.74
N HIS A 26 -43.13 -15.21 -26.40
CA HIS A 26 -43.03 -14.99 -27.85
C HIS A 26 -42.17 -13.76 -28.22
N GLY A 27 -41.65 -13.05 -27.22
CA GLY A 27 -40.85 -11.85 -27.41
C GLY A 27 -39.41 -12.15 -27.83
N LYS A 28 -38.68 -11.12 -28.24
CA LYS A 28 -37.25 -11.24 -28.55
C LYS A 28 -36.46 -11.59 -27.28
N VAL A 29 -35.69 -12.68 -27.32
CA VAL A 29 -34.76 -13.07 -26.27
C VAL A 29 -33.33 -12.83 -26.75
N ILE A 30 -32.48 -12.27 -25.89
CA ILE A 30 -31.08 -11.99 -26.21
C ILE A 30 -30.23 -13.21 -25.80
N GLY A 31 -29.41 -13.72 -26.72
CA GLY A 31 -28.43 -14.79 -26.43
C GLY A 31 -29.00 -16.21 -26.27
N ILE A 32 -30.32 -16.40 -26.39
CA ILE A 32 -30.99 -17.71 -26.28
C ILE A 32 -31.91 -17.91 -27.49
N ARG A 33 -31.89 -19.10 -28.10
CA ARG A 33 -32.80 -19.43 -29.21
C ARG A 33 -34.26 -19.39 -28.72
N PRO A 34 -35.17 -18.69 -29.43
CA PRO A 34 -36.57 -18.60 -29.03
C PRO A 34 -37.20 -19.99 -29.02
N SER A 35 -37.83 -20.35 -27.91
CA SER A 35 -38.47 -21.66 -27.70
C SER A 35 -39.59 -21.54 -26.67
N ASN A 36 -40.83 -21.67 -27.13
CA ASN A 36 -42.01 -21.63 -26.26
C ASN A 36 -42.03 -22.76 -25.22
N ARG A 37 -41.26 -23.84 -25.45
CA ARG A 37 -41.16 -24.97 -24.52
C ARG A 37 -40.34 -24.66 -23.27
N SER A 38 -39.32 -23.81 -23.38
CA SER A 38 -38.42 -23.49 -22.26
C SER A 38 -38.56 -22.04 -21.77
N GLN A 39 -39.24 -21.18 -22.52
CA GLN A 39 -39.37 -19.76 -22.22
C GLN A 39 -40.82 -19.43 -21.84
N ILE A 40 -41.00 -18.85 -20.67
CA ILE A 40 -42.29 -18.52 -20.07
C ILE A 40 -42.39 -17.02 -19.79
N SER A 41 -43.59 -16.45 -19.91
CA SER A 41 -43.91 -15.09 -19.48
C SER A 41 -43.85 -14.93 -17.96
N THR A 42 -43.61 -13.70 -17.49
CA THR A 42 -43.58 -13.38 -16.06
C THR A 42 -44.92 -13.60 -15.36
N GLU A 43 -46.03 -13.31 -16.06
CA GLU A 43 -47.39 -13.56 -15.56
C GLU A 43 -47.66 -15.07 -15.40
N GLY A 44 -47.26 -15.87 -16.40
CA GLY A 44 -47.35 -17.33 -16.33
C GLY A 44 -46.50 -17.94 -15.24
N CYS A 45 -45.28 -17.42 -15.03
CA CYS A 45 -44.41 -17.85 -13.95
C CYS A 45 -45.05 -17.59 -12.57
N ARG A 46 -45.67 -16.41 -12.37
CA ARG A 46 -46.39 -16.10 -11.13
C ARG A 46 -47.63 -16.97 -10.93
N ALA A 47 -48.32 -17.33 -12.01
CA ALA A 47 -49.51 -18.17 -11.96
C ALA A 47 -49.18 -19.65 -11.68
N LEU A 48 -48.10 -20.17 -12.27
CA LEU A 48 -47.71 -21.58 -12.14
C LEU A 48 -46.80 -21.84 -10.93
N CYS A 49 -45.80 -20.98 -10.72
CA CYS A 49 -44.81 -21.15 -9.65
C CYS A 49 -45.13 -20.31 -8.40
N GLY A 50 -46.16 -19.45 -8.43
CA GLY A 50 -46.53 -18.58 -7.31
C GLY A 50 -45.66 -17.33 -7.18
N THR A 51 -45.89 -16.56 -6.11
CA THR A 51 -45.21 -15.28 -5.84
C THR A 51 -44.10 -15.38 -4.79
N GLY A 52 -43.76 -16.58 -4.33
CA GLY A 52 -42.71 -16.82 -3.34
C GLY A 52 -41.30 -16.76 -3.95
N SER A 53 -40.28 -16.73 -3.08
CA SER A 53 -38.88 -16.83 -3.47
C SER A 53 -38.36 -18.26 -3.30
N ASP A 54 -37.69 -18.79 -4.32
CA ASP A 54 -36.89 -20.01 -4.22
C ASP A 54 -35.52 -19.70 -3.62
N TYR A 55 -35.12 -20.48 -2.63
CA TYR A 55 -33.84 -20.30 -1.95
C TYR A 55 -32.77 -21.18 -2.58
N TYR A 56 -31.54 -20.70 -2.60
CA TYR A 56 -30.43 -21.52 -3.09
C TYR A 56 -30.26 -22.79 -2.25
N PRO A 57 -30.05 -23.96 -2.88
CA PRO A 57 -29.80 -25.19 -2.16
C PRO A 57 -28.52 -25.06 -1.32
N TRP A 58 -28.48 -25.75 -0.17
CA TRP A 58 -27.32 -25.72 0.73
C TRP A 58 -26.02 -26.12 0.02
N SER A 59 -26.08 -27.05 -0.94
CA SER A 59 -24.92 -27.45 -1.74
C SER A 59 -24.28 -26.25 -2.46
N LEU A 60 -25.08 -25.38 -3.06
CA LEU A 60 -24.59 -24.18 -3.74
C LEU A 60 -24.06 -23.15 -2.73
N ALA A 61 -24.81 -22.89 -1.66
CA ALA A 61 -24.37 -21.95 -0.61
C ALA A 61 -23.04 -22.37 0.03
N SER A 62 -22.90 -23.66 0.36
CA SER A 62 -21.68 -24.24 0.93
C SER A 62 -20.50 -24.19 -0.05
N SER A 63 -20.73 -24.40 -1.35
CA SER A 63 -19.72 -24.26 -2.40
C SER A 63 -19.17 -22.83 -2.46
N THR A 64 -20.06 -21.83 -2.49
CA THR A 64 -19.64 -20.42 -2.50
C THR A 64 -18.93 -20.01 -1.20
N ILE A 65 -19.39 -20.50 -0.03
CA ILE A 65 -18.72 -20.25 1.26
C ILE A 65 -17.30 -20.79 1.25
N THR A 66 -17.14 -22.05 0.86
CA THR A 66 -15.86 -22.75 0.89
C THR A 66 -14.87 -22.23 -0.15
N THR A 67 -15.37 -21.79 -1.30
CA THR A 67 -14.54 -21.35 -2.43
C THR A 67 -14.11 -19.89 -2.30
N TRP A 68 -14.96 -19.02 -1.73
CA TRP A 68 -14.68 -17.58 -1.73
C TRP A 68 -14.69 -16.94 -0.35
N ILE A 69 -15.67 -17.26 0.51
CA ILE A 69 -15.77 -16.62 1.84
C ILE A 69 -14.61 -17.08 2.74
N LEU A 70 -14.38 -18.39 2.86
CA LEU A 70 -13.31 -18.91 3.69
C LEU A 70 -11.92 -18.45 3.22
N PRO A 71 -11.57 -18.47 1.91
CA PRO A 71 -10.31 -17.91 1.45
C PRO A 71 -10.17 -16.42 1.67
N VAL A 72 -11.24 -15.62 1.49
CA VAL A 72 -11.22 -14.18 1.80
C VAL A 72 -10.95 -13.94 3.28
N VAL A 73 -11.62 -14.66 4.16
CA VAL A 73 -11.36 -14.59 5.62
C VAL A 73 -9.92 -15.01 5.90
N GLY A 74 -9.42 -16.07 5.27
CA GLY A 74 -8.03 -16.50 5.38
C GLY A 74 -7.03 -15.43 4.96
N VAL A 75 -7.28 -14.73 3.85
CA VAL A 75 -6.46 -13.63 3.34
C VAL A 75 -6.54 -12.42 4.28
N LEU A 76 -7.72 -12.10 4.81
CA LEU A 76 -7.90 -11.02 5.79
C LEU A 76 -7.18 -11.34 7.11
N LEU A 77 -7.19 -12.59 7.57
CA LEU A 77 -6.47 -12.98 8.79
C LEU A 77 -4.94 -12.86 8.65
N GLN A 78 -4.44 -12.93 7.42
CA GLN A 78 -3.02 -12.68 7.11
C GLN A 78 -2.72 -11.20 6.92
N ALA A 79 -3.74 -10.36 6.89
CA ALA A 79 -3.53 -8.94 6.75
C ALA A 79 -2.67 -8.44 7.92
N PRO A 80 -1.78 -7.50 7.64
CA PRO A 80 -0.76 -7.11 8.58
C PRO A 80 -1.30 -6.15 9.66
N PHE A 81 -2.11 -6.70 10.59
CA PHE A 81 -2.76 -5.96 11.67
C PHE A 81 -1.80 -5.51 12.78
N GLU A 82 -2.19 -4.43 13.47
CA GLU A 82 -1.51 -3.93 14.65
C GLU A 82 -2.02 -4.66 15.90
N SER A 83 -1.09 -5.21 16.69
CA SER A 83 -1.42 -5.81 17.99
C SER A 83 -1.94 -4.74 18.96
N ASN A 84 -2.94 -5.07 19.78
CA ASN A 84 -3.56 -4.18 20.78
C ASN A 84 -4.21 -2.90 20.24
N ALA A 85 -4.52 -2.84 18.93
CA ALA A 85 -5.20 -1.68 18.32
C ALA A 85 -6.42 -2.12 17.49
N PHE A 86 -7.43 -2.68 18.17
CA PHE A 86 -8.64 -3.23 17.52
C PHE A 86 -9.35 -2.20 16.63
N TRP A 87 -9.65 -1.01 17.15
CA TRP A 87 -10.36 0.03 16.40
C TRP A 87 -9.56 0.55 15.20
N ARG A 88 -8.24 0.70 15.33
CA ARG A 88 -7.38 1.11 14.21
C ARG A 88 -7.37 0.06 13.11
N THR A 89 -7.36 -1.21 13.49
CA THR A 89 -7.47 -2.34 12.56
C THR A 89 -8.83 -2.37 11.87
N LEU A 90 -9.93 -2.20 12.61
CA LEU A 90 -11.27 -2.16 12.03
C LEU A 90 -11.44 -1.00 11.04
N LEU A 91 -10.95 0.18 11.39
CA LEU A 91 -10.95 1.36 10.51
C LEU A 91 -10.10 1.14 9.25
N ALA A 92 -8.95 0.46 9.36
CA ALA A 92 -8.13 0.08 8.22
C ALA A 92 -8.88 -0.87 7.27
N ILE A 93 -9.56 -1.90 7.80
CA ILE A 93 -10.38 -2.82 7.00
C ILE A 93 -11.53 -2.06 6.33
N ALA A 94 -12.25 -1.23 7.08
CA ALA A 94 -13.35 -0.42 6.55
C ALA A 94 -12.87 0.50 5.42
N ARG A 95 -11.66 1.05 5.53
CA ARG A 95 -11.04 1.85 4.47
C ARG A 95 -10.66 1.02 3.24
N TRP A 96 -10.02 -0.14 3.43
CA TRP A 96 -9.65 -1.03 2.32
C TRP A 96 -10.87 -1.54 1.56
N VAL A 97 -11.96 -1.88 2.25
CA VAL A 97 -13.20 -2.37 1.62
C VAL A 97 -14.04 -1.22 1.07
N GLY A 98 -14.10 -0.09 1.76
CA GLY A 98 -14.91 1.06 1.35
C GLY A 98 -14.33 1.84 0.18
N SER A 99 -13.00 1.98 0.09
CA SER A 99 -12.31 2.60 -1.04
C SER A 99 -11.03 1.83 -1.38
N PRO A 100 -11.16 0.64 -2.01
CA PRO A 100 -10.02 -0.19 -2.37
C PRO A 100 -9.06 0.49 -3.34
N MET A 101 -9.57 1.32 -4.26
CA MET A 101 -8.72 2.05 -5.22
C MET A 101 -7.81 3.06 -4.50
N ALA A 102 -8.36 3.85 -3.57
CA ALA A 102 -7.57 4.80 -2.81
C ALA A 102 -6.60 4.08 -1.85
N GLY A 103 -7.09 3.08 -1.10
CA GLY A 103 -6.26 2.27 -0.22
C GLY A 103 -5.05 1.67 -0.93
N LEU A 104 -5.28 1.04 -2.10
CA LEU A 104 -4.22 0.46 -2.91
C LEU A 104 -3.26 1.51 -3.48
N ALA A 105 -3.76 2.67 -3.90
CA ALA A 105 -2.91 3.77 -4.39
C ALA A 105 -1.91 4.24 -3.33
N TYR A 106 -2.34 4.42 -2.07
CA TYR A 106 -1.44 4.82 -0.97
C TYR A 106 -0.42 3.74 -0.61
N ILE A 107 -0.78 2.46 -0.74
CA ILE A 107 0.16 1.36 -0.51
C ILE A 107 1.20 1.33 -1.64
N LEU A 108 0.77 1.40 -2.89
CA LEU A 108 1.65 1.43 -4.05
C LEU A 108 2.59 2.65 -4.03
N TRP A 109 2.10 3.78 -3.52
CA TRP A 109 2.90 4.96 -3.25
C TRP A 109 4.10 4.66 -2.32
N ASN A 110 3.83 4.10 -1.14
CA ASN A 110 4.91 3.76 -0.20
C ASN A 110 5.88 2.70 -0.78
N ILE A 111 5.37 1.76 -1.58
CA ILE A 111 6.21 0.76 -2.27
C ILE A 111 7.13 1.46 -3.27
N LYS A 112 6.65 2.42 -4.07
CA LYS A 112 7.47 3.23 -4.98
C LYS A 112 8.58 3.95 -4.22
N VAL A 113 8.26 4.60 -3.10
CA VAL A 113 9.25 5.30 -2.27
C VAL A 113 10.31 4.32 -1.74
N SER A 114 9.88 3.14 -1.27
CA SER A 114 10.80 2.07 -0.84
C SER A 114 11.68 1.55 -1.98
N ALA A 115 11.13 1.41 -3.18
CA ALA A 115 11.87 1.02 -4.38
C ALA A 115 12.89 2.07 -4.79
N LYS A 116 12.55 3.37 -4.67
CA LYS A 116 13.51 4.48 -4.89
C LYS A 116 14.67 4.43 -3.90
N CYS A 117 14.42 4.19 -2.61
CA CYS A 117 15.50 3.99 -1.63
C CYS A 117 16.43 2.83 -2.05
N ALA A 118 15.86 1.70 -2.48
CA ALA A 118 16.64 0.55 -2.90
C ALA A 118 17.46 0.84 -4.17
N LEU A 119 16.88 1.57 -5.13
CA LEU A 119 17.55 1.98 -6.35
C LEU A 119 18.71 2.94 -6.05
N MET A 120 18.55 3.91 -5.16
CA MET A 120 19.64 4.82 -4.77
C MET A 120 20.83 4.08 -4.15
N VAL A 121 20.54 3.06 -3.33
CA VAL A 121 21.57 2.18 -2.78
C VAL A 121 22.24 1.38 -3.89
N ASP A 122 21.49 0.78 -4.82
CA ASP A 122 22.07 0.01 -5.95
C ASP A 122 22.95 0.88 -6.86
N MET A 123 22.57 2.15 -7.04
CA MET A 123 23.35 3.12 -7.79
C MET A 123 24.59 3.62 -7.04
N ALA A 124 24.76 3.31 -5.75
CA ALA A 124 25.91 3.76 -4.97
C ALA A 124 27.21 3.08 -5.40
N THR A 125 27.15 1.86 -5.94
CA THR A 125 28.31 1.10 -6.42
C THR A 125 28.32 0.99 -7.94
N ARG A 126 29.50 0.72 -8.52
CA ARG A 126 29.61 0.40 -9.95
C ARG A 126 29.10 -1.02 -10.21
N CYS A 127 28.79 -1.33 -11.47
CA CYS A 127 28.27 -2.65 -11.86
C CYS A 127 29.29 -3.78 -11.63
N ASP A 128 30.58 -3.47 -11.69
CA ASP A 128 31.67 -4.44 -11.70
C ASP A 128 32.36 -4.61 -10.33
N ASP A 129 31.86 -3.91 -9.29
CA ASP A 129 32.44 -3.98 -7.95
C ASP A 129 32.00 -5.28 -7.23
N ASP A 130 32.95 -5.95 -6.57
CA ASP A 130 32.68 -7.13 -5.73
C ASP A 130 31.70 -6.83 -4.59
N ILE A 131 31.03 -7.87 -4.09
CA ILE A 131 30.07 -7.75 -2.97
C ILE A 131 30.78 -7.12 -1.76
N ALA A 132 30.46 -5.86 -1.50
CA ALA A 132 31.13 -5.06 -0.49
C ALA A 132 30.98 -5.66 0.91
N ASN A 133 32.07 -5.64 1.67
CA ASN A 133 32.17 -6.22 3.01
C ASN A 133 31.19 -5.54 4.00
N GLN A 134 30.86 -6.18 5.14
CA GLN A 134 29.85 -5.67 6.08
C GLN A 134 30.18 -4.31 6.72
N ASP A 135 31.47 -3.94 6.75
CA ASP A 135 31.95 -2.66 7.27
C ASP A 135 32.20 -1.61 6.18
N SER A 136 31.83 -1.91 4.93
CA SER A 136 31.96 -0.97 3.82
C SER A 136 31.06 0.26 3.94
N HIS A 137 31.46 1.34 3.27
CA HIS A 137 30.68 2.56 3.12
C HIS A 137 29.30 2.28 2.50
N PHE A 138 29.26 1.37 1.53
CA PHE A 138 28.04 0.85 0.94
C PHE A 138 27.08 0.25 1.99
N ALA A 139 27.60 -0.59 2.91
CA ALA A 139 26.77 -1.19 3.95
C ALA A 139 26.17 -0.12 4.89
N SER A 140 26.92 0.94 5.23
CA SER A 140 26.46 2.07 6.03
C SER A 140 25.32 2.84 5.33
N ILE A 141 25.47 3.14 4.03
CA ILE A 141 24.45 3.82 3.23
C ILE A 141 23.21 2.94 3.05
N ARG A 142 23.37 1.64 2.78
CA ARG A 142 22.27 0.67 2.71
C ARG A 142 21.48 0.60 4.01
N ASP A 143 22.14 0.67 5.16
CA ASP A 143 21.49 0.68 6.47
C ASP A 143 20.69 1.97 6.69
N SER A 144 21.25 3.09 6.27
CA SER A 144 20.63 4.42 6.35
C SER A 144 19.36 4.50 5.50
N PHE A 145 19.42 4.14 4.22
CA PHE A 145 18.24 4.11 3.35
C PHE A 145 17.20 3.08 3.80
N TYR A 146 17.62 1.96 4.41
CA TYR A 146 16.67 1.01 4.99
C TYR A 146 15.94 1.63 6.19
N ILE A 147 16.64 2.32 7.10
CA ILE A 147 16.01 3.04 8.20
C ILE A 147 15.06 4.13 7.65
N LEU A 148 15.46 4.84 6.59
CA LEU A 148 14.60 5.82 5.93
C LEU A 148 13.29 5.19 5.42
N THR A 149 13.33 3.99 4.81
CA THR A 149 12.10 3.28 4.42
C THR A 149 11.20 2.96 5.61
N THR A 150 11.78 2.67 6.78
CA THR A 150 10.99 2.41 8.01
C THR A 150 10.43 3.70 8.61
N MET A 151 11.19 4.80 8.60
CA MET A 151 10.73 6.12 9.03
C MET A 151 9.57 6.62 8.18
N ASN A 152 9.58 6.33 6.87
CA ASN A 152 8.50 6.68 5.95
C ASN A 152 7.13 6.13 6.37
N GLN A 153 7.07 5.10 7.21
CA GLN A 153 5.82 4.46 7.62
C GLN A 153 5.16 5.12 8.82
N TYR A 154 5.78 6.15 9.39
CA TYR A 154 5.27 6.86 10.55
C TYR A 154 4.94 8.32 10.20
N THR A 155 3.86 8.80 10.81
CA THR A 155 3.52 10.23 10.85
C THR A 155 4.47 10.97 11.77
N MET A 156 4.74 12.22 11.40
CA MET A 156 5.54 13.18 12.17
C MET A 156 4.59 14.20 12.79
N ARG A 157 5.03 14.89 13.86
CA ARG A 157 4.26 15.99 14.43
C ARG A 157 4.15 17.12 13.39
N ARG A 158 2.96 17.74 13.25
CA ARG A 158 2.70 18.73 12.19
C ARG A 158 3.64 19.94 12.24
N SER A 159 4.05 20.37 13.44
CA SER A 159 5.05 21.43 13.63
C SER A 159 6.43 21.04 13.10
N GLU A 160 6.84 19.80 13.31
CA GLU A 160 8.14 19.27 12.88
C GLU A 160 8.15 18.95 11.38
N ALA A 161 7.03 18.46 10.83
CA ALA A 161 6.89 18.17 9.41
C ALA A 161 6.99 19.42 8.50
N LEU A 162 6.83 20.62 9.07
CA LEU A 162 6.96 21.89 8.34
C LEU A 162 8.31 22.58 8.57
N ASN A 163 9.12 22.12 9.53
CA ASN A 163 10.39 22.74 9.88
C ASN A 163 11.54 22.15 9.07
N LYS A 164 12.34 23.01 8.41
CA LYS A 164 13.52 22.57 7.65
C LYS A 164 14.61 21.98 8.54
N GLU A 165 14.70 22.46 9.78
CA GLU A 165 15.65 21.97 10.79
C GLU A 165 15.33 20.53 11.22
N ALA A 166 14.05 20.15 11.22
CA ALA A 166 13.62 18.78 11.50
C ALA A 166 14.04 17.82 10.38
N GLU A 167 13.97 18.28 9.13
CA GLU A 167 14.51 17.54 7.99
C GLU A 167 16.04 17.41 8.06
N GLY A 168 16.72 18.52 8.36
CA GLY A 168 18.17 18.56 8.57
C GLY A 168 18.62 17.60 9.67
N LEU A 169 17.90 17.54 10.79
CA LEU A 169 18.13 16.58 11.85
C LEU A 169 18.01 15.14 11.36
N LEU A 170 16.95 14.80 10.61
CA LEU A 170 16.80 13.46 10.05
C LEU A 170 17.94 13.11 9.09
N ARG A 171 18.41 14.05 8.28
CA ARG A 171 19.56 13.85 7.38
C ARG A 171 20.84 13.60 8.17
N ILE A 172 21.07 14.33 9.26
CA ILE A 172 22.21 14.06 10.16
C ILE A 172 22.08 12.65 10.75
N VAL A 173 20.91 12.30 11.31
CA VAL A 173 20.63 10.96 11.88
C VAL A 173 20.90 9.86 10.85
N LEU A 174 20.53 10.09 9.60
CA LEU A 174 20.59 9.09 8.53
C LEU A 174 21.93 9.02 7.82
N PHE A 175 22.63 10.12 7.57
CA PHE A 175 23.79 10.13 6.67
C PHE A 175 25.12 10.50 7.33
N SER A 176 25.10 11.13 8.51
CA SER A 176 26.34 11.40 9.26
C SER A 176 27.02 10.10 9.69
N LYS A 177 28.35 10.03 9.68
CA LYS A 177 29.12 8.84 10.08
C LYS A 177 29.80 9.02 11.43
N ASP A 178 30.32 10.22 11.66
CA ASP A 178 31.39 10.46 12.62
C ASP A 178 30.89 11.03 13.95
N ILE A 179 29.58 11.22 14.10
CA ILE A 179 28.97 11.62 15.39
C ILE A 179 29.14 10.49 16.41
N GLN A 180 29.78 10.84 17.53
CA GLN A 180 29.79 10.03 18.74
C GLN A 180 28.49 10.25 19.50
N LEU A 181 27.83 9.16 19.89
CA LEU A 181 26.59 9.22 20.63
C LEU A 181 26.84 9.04 22.11
N ARG A 182 26.33 9.99 22.91
CA ARG A 182 26.33 9.89 24.36
C ARG A 182 25.10 9.09 24.82
N GLY A 183 25.31 7.81 25.14
CA GLY A 183 24.24 6.95 25.64
C GLY A 183 23.80 7.31 27.06
N ASN A 184 22.53 7.03 27.40
CA ASN A 184 22.05 7.10 28.79
C ASN A 184 22.84 6.20 29.77
N ASP A 185 23.48 5.16 29.24
CA ASP A 185 24.25 4.18 30.01
C ASP A 185 25.74 4.59 30.16
N GLY A 186 26.13 5.79 29.72
CA GLY A 186 27.51 6.28 29.75
C GLY A 186 28.45 5.62 28.72
N LYS A 187 27.93 4.75 27.84
CA LYS A 187 28.71 4.16 26.74
C LYS A 187 28.67 5.07 25.52
N GLU A 188 29.86 5.45 25.05
CA GLU A 188 30.08 6.10 23.76
C GLU A 188 29.93 5.04 22.65
N ASN A 189 28.94 5.23 21.78
CA ASN A 189 28.77 4.40 20.59
C ASN A 189 28.80 5.29 19.36
N SER A 190 29.42 4.83 18.28
CA SER A 190 29.32 5.54 17.00
C SER A 190 27.89 5.45 16.45
N LEU A 191 27.38 6.56 15.89
CA LEU A 191 26.09 6.59 15.19
C LEU A 191 25.97 5.51 14.11
N ASN A 192 27.07 5.19 13.44
CA ASN A 192 27.10 4.11 12.44
C ASN A 192 26.80 2.74 13.05
N GLU A 193 27.34 2.45 14.23
CA GLU A 193 27.10 1.17 14.91
C GLU A 193 25.65 1.04 15.39
N VAL A 194 25.08 2.12 15.94
CA VAL A 194 23.68 2.14 16.37
C VAL A 194 22.73 1.94 15.19
N ARG A 195 22.95 2.65 14.07
CA ARG A 195 22.18 2.45 12.83
C ARG A 195 22.31 1.04 12.30
N ARG A 196 23.53 0.49 12.25
CA ARG A 196 23.78 -0.87 11.76
C ARG A 196 23.02 -1.90 12.59
N ASN A 197 23.09 -1.79 13.92
CA ASN A 197 22.37 -2.67 14.82
C ASN A 197 20.84 -2.52 14.66
N LEU A 198 20.34 -1.30 14.47
CA LEU A 198 18.92 -1.04 14.24
C LEU A 198 18.43 -1.63 12.91
N ALA A 199 19.15 -1.36 11.81
CA ALA A 199 18.83 -1.86 10.48
C ALA A 199 18.87 -3.39 10.41
N ARG A 200 19.87 -4.04 11.04
CA ARG A 200 19.92 -5.50 11.17
C ARG A 200 18.67 -6.05 11.87
N ARG A 201 18.27 -5.45 13.00
CA ARG A 201 17.07 -5.87 13.75
C ARG A 201 15.79 -5.72 12.92
N PHE A 202 15.63 -4.58 12.23
CA PHE A 202 14.45 -4.34 11.40
C PHE A 202 14.38 -5.29 10.19
N ARG A 203 15.50 -5.57 9.52
CA ARG A 203 15.56 -6.55 8.42
C ARG A 203 15.21 -7.98 8.87
N ALA A 204 15.75 -8.41 9.99
CA ALA A 204 15.45 -9.72 10.56
C ALA A 204 13.96 -9.83 10.93
N ALA A 205 13.37 -8.76 11.46
CA ALA A 205 11.94 -8.71 11.78
C ALA A 205 11.05 -8.74 10.53
N ARG A 206 11.43 -8.07 9.44
CA ARG A 206 10.71 -8.11 8.15
C ARG A 206 10.67 -9.52 7.54
N ARG A 207 11.82 -10.22 7.49
CA ARG A 207 11.93 -11.55 6.87
C ARG A 207 10.96 -12.58 7.49
N ARG A 208 10.73 -12.51 8.81
CA ARG A 208 9.81 -13.41 9.52
C ARG A 208 8.33 -13.19 9.15
N GLY A 209 7.93 -11.96 8.82
CA GLY A 209 6.53 -11.64 8.51
C GLY A 209 6.15 -11.84 7.04
N VAL A 210 7.11 -11.70 6.12
CA VAL A 210 6.85 -11.70 4.68
C VAL A 210 6.67 -13.11 4.09
N VAL A 211 7.40 -14.11 4.58
CA VAL A 211 7.42 -15.46 3.99
C VAL A 211 6.05 -16.17 3.99
N PRO A 212 5.28 -16.23 5.09
CA PRO A 212 3.99 -16.95 5.11
C PRO A 212 2.97 -16.39 4.11
N VAL A 213 3.05 -15.09 3.85
CA VAL A 213 2.12 -14.35 3.01
C VAL A 213 2.32 -14.65 1.54
N PHE A 214 3.58 -14.72 1.10
CA PHE A 214 3.90 -15.13 -0.26
C PHE A 214 3.40 -16.55 -0.54
N VAL A 215 3.55 -17.46 0.42
CA VAL A 215 3.03 -18.84 0.32
C VAL A 215 1.52 -18.83 0.16
N SER A 216 0.78 -18.10 1.01
CA SER A 216 -0.68 -18.04 0.87
C SER A 216 -1.16 -17.32 -0.39
N THR A 217 -0.44 -16.30 -0.86
CA THR A 217 -0.79 -15.61 -2.11
C THR A 217 -0.61 -16.55 -3.29
N GLY A 218 0.47 -17.35 -3.29
CA GLY A 218 0.67 -18.42 -4.27
C GLY A 218 -0.48 -19.44 -4.24
N TRP A 219 -0.95 -19.83 -3.06
CA TRP A 219 -2.11 -20.72 -2.92
C TRP A 219 -3.41 -20.11 -3.47
N PHE A 220 -3.66 -18.82 -3.23
CA PHE A 220 -4.80 -18.12 -3.81
C PHE A 220 -4.76 -18.13 -5.34
N LEU A 221 -3.61 -17.81 -5.94
CA LEU A 221 -3.44 -17.83 -7.40
C LEU A 221 -3.64 -19.24 -7.98
N PHE A 222 -3.16 -20.27 -7.28
CA PHE A 222 -3.37 -21.66 -7.66
C PHE A 222 -4.86 -22.04 -7.61
N SER A 223 -5.57 -21.66 -6.54
CA SER A 223 -7.02 -21.87 -6.42
C SER A 223 -7.79 -21.15 -7.52
N LEU A 224 -7.44 -19.90 -7.81
CA LEU A 224 -8.07 -19.11 -8.88
C LEU A 224 -7.86 -19.77 -10.25
N ALA A 225 -6.66 -20.29 -10.52
CA ALA A 225 -6.37 -21.00 -11.77
C ALA A 225 -7.24 -22.27 -11.93
N ILE A 226 -7.42 -23.05 -10.86
CA ILE A 226 -8.31 -24.22 -10.86
C ILE A 226 -9.76 -23.78 -11.11
N SER A 227 -10.23 -22.72 -10.45
CA SER A 227 -11.59 -22.19 -10.64
C SER A 227 -11.83 -21.70 -12.07
N ILE A 228 -10.83 -21.08 -12.71
CA ILE A 228 -10.90 -20.67 -14.12
C ILE A 228 -11.01 -21.91 -15.01
N GLN A 229 -10.17 -22.93 -14.79
CA GLN A 229 -10.19 -24.17 -15.55
C GLN A 229 -11.52 -24.92 -15.44
N SER A 230 -12.07 -25.04 -14.23
CA SER A 230 -13.35 -25.71 -14.00
C SER A 230 -14.51 -24.96 -14.66
N SER A 231 -14.47 -23.62 -14.66
CA SER A 231 -15.49 -22.78 -15.29
C SER A 231 -15.55 -22.96 -16.80
N PHE A 232 -14.40 -23.15 -17.48
CA PHE A 232 -14.36 -23.48 -18.91
C PHE A 232 -14.77 -24.93 -19.20
N GLY A 233 -14.69 -25.83 -18.22
CA GLY A 233 -15.14 -27.23 -18.35
C GLY A 233 -16.66 -27.41 -18.29
N GLN A 234 -17.40 -26.46 -17.69
CA GLN A 234 -18.85 -26.52 -17.47
C GLN A 234 -19.56 -25.28 -18.04
N LEU A 235 -19.33 -25.00 -19.32
CA LEU A 235 -19.94 -23.88 -20.05
C LEU A 235 -21.48 -23.95 -19.99
N GLY A 236 -22.10 -22.88 -19.51
CA GLY A 236 -23.56 -22.70 -19.54
C GLY A 236 -24.30 -22.91 -18.21
N GLN A 237 -23.61 -23.32 -17.13
CA GLN A 237 -24.22 -23.36 -15.79
C GLN A 237 -24.13 -22.00 -15.08
N ASN A 238 -25.28 -21.48 -14.62
CA ASN A 238 -25.33 -20.17 -13.94
C ASN A 238 -24.55 -20.15 -12.61
N ALA A 239 -24.45 -21.30 -11.94
CA ALA A 239 -23.72 -21.46 -10.69
C ALA A 239 -22.20 -21.26 -10.87
N THR A 240 -21.62 -21.89 -11.89
CA THR A 240 -20.18 -21.82 -12.15
C THR A 240 -19.75 -20.43 -12.61
N ALA A 241 -20.54 -19.80 -13.49
CA ALA A 241 -20.31 -18.43 -13.92
C ALA A 241 -20.43 -17.42 -12.76
N HIS A 242 -21.33 -17.67 -11.81
CA HIS A 242 -21.47 -16.84 -10.62
C HIS A 242 -20.25 -16.95 -9.69
N ASP A 243 -19.81 -18.17 -9.39
CA ASP A 243 -18.64 -18.38 -8.55
C ASP A 243 -17.40 -17.73 -9.18
N LEU A 244 -17.20 -17.87 -10.50
CA LEU A 244 -16.08 -17.22 -11.19
C LEU A 244 -16.16 -15.68 -11.13
N ALA A 245 -17.35 -15.09 -11.34
CA ALA A 245 -17.54 -13.64 -11.28
C ALA A 245 -17.25 -13.09 -9.87
N LEU A 246 -17.66 -13.81 -8.83
CA LEU A 246 -17.38 -13.42 -7.44
C LEU A 246 -15.88 -13.53 -7.12
N GLY A 247 -15.21 -14.55 -7.64
CA GLY A 247 -13.75 -14.67 -7.55
C GLY A 247 -12.99 -13.53 -8.21
N LEU A 248 -13.40 -13.15 -9.42
CA LEU A 248 -12.81 -12.01 -10.11
C LEU A 248 -13.09 -10.70 -9.39
N LEU A 249 -14.29 -10.49 -8.84
CA LEU A 249 -14.60 -9.31 -8.05
C LEU A 249 -13.68 -9.20 -6.83
N LEU A 250 -13.32 -10.31 -6.18
CA LEU A 250 -12.53 -10.32 -4.96
C LEU A 250 -11.01 -10.38 -5.22
N ALA A 251 -10.58 -10.57 -6.47
CA ALA A 251 -9.18 -10.75 -6.82
C ALA A 251 -8.29 -9.54 -6.49
N TRP A 252 -8.85 -8.33 -6.34
CA TRP A 252 -8.09 -7.17 -5.88
C TRP A 252 -7.67 -7.26 -4.41
N LEU A 253 -8.39 -8.02 -3.57
CA LEU A 253 -8.13 -8.08 -2.13
C LEU A 253 -6.80 -8.78 -1.82
N PRO A 254 -6.48 -9.96 -2.36
CA PRO A 254 -5.16 -10.57 -2.21
C PRO A 254 -4.02 -9.68 -2.70
N VAL A 255 -4.21 -8.94 -3.80
CA VAL A 255 -3.22 -7.97 -4.29
C VAL A 255 -3.01 -6.87 -3.25
N LEU A 256 -4.08 -6.30 -2.71
CA LEU A 256 -4.02 -5.29 -1.66
C LEU A 256 -3.29 -5.81 -0.41
N ILE A 257 -3.60 -7.02 0.04
CA ILE A 257 -2.94 -7.63 1.20
C ILE A 257 -1.45 -7.86 0.93
N LEU A 258 -1.09 -8.41 -0.23
CA LEU A 258 0.30 -8.61 -0.63
C LEU A 258 1.07 -7.27 -0.62
N CYS A 259 0.53 -6.25 -1.27
CA CYS A 259 1.13 -4.92 -1.30
C CYS A 259 1.24 -4.32 0.12
N SER A 260 0.23 -4.48 0.97
CA SER A 260 0.24 -3.99 2.36
C SER A 260 1.34 -4.64 3.20
N ILE A 261 1.74 -5.86 2.84
CA ILE A 261 2.77 -6.62 3.55
C ILE A 261 4.16 -6.24 3.06
N VAL A 262 4.31 -6.00 1.76
CA VAL A 262 5.51 -5.36 1.20
C VAL A 262 5.75 -3.99 1.85
N ASP A 263 4.67 -3.24 2.06
CA ASP A 263 4.68 -1.94 2.74
C ASP A 263 4.88 -2.03 4.26
N ARG A 264 4.71 -3.19 4.93
CA ARG A 264 4.99 -3.26 6.39
C ARG A 264 6.47 -3.52 6.66
N ASN A 265 7.12 -2.64 7.40
CA ASN A 265 8.53 -2.78 7.72
C ASN A 265 8.87 -2.20 9.11
N PRO A 266 8.91 -2.97 10.23
CA PRO A 266 8.64 -4.40 10.50
C PRO A 266 7.43 -4.69 11.44
N VAL A 267 7.27 -5.93 11.94
CA VAL A 267 6.04 -6.47 12.59
C VAL A 267 5.53 -5.67 13.80
N ALA A 268 6.38 -5.15 14.68
CA ALA A 268 5.92 -4.44 15.88
C ALA A 268 6.03 -2.92 15.70
N ALA A 269 4.97 -2.28 15.16
CA ALA A 269 4.99 -0.85 14.82
C ALA A 269 5.34 0.05 16.02
N GLU A 270 4.79 -0.25 17.20
CA GLU A 270 5.05 0.56 18.41
C GLU A 270 6.48 0.42 18.94
N ASP A 271 7.03 -0.79 18.95
CA ASP A 271 8.43 -1.04 19.35
C ASP A 271 9.41 -0.37 18.37
N VAL A 272 9.07 -0.36 17.08
CA VAL A 272 9.86 0.30 16.03
C VAL A 272 9.81 1.81 16.19
N ARG A 273 8.62 2.38 16.41
CA ARG A 273 8.44 3.80 16.71
C ARG A 273 9.32 4.24 17.89
N ARG A 274 9.28 3.49 19.00
CA ARG A 274 10.11 3.78 20.19
C ARG A 274 11.60 3.73 19.89
N LYS A 275 12.04 2.77 19.07
CA LYS A 275 13.46 2.67 18.67
C LYS A 275 13.89 3.78 17.72
N LEU A 276 13.00 4.22 16.82
CA LEU A 276 13.25 5.36 15.94
C LEU A 276 13.33 6.66 16.73
N ASN A 277 12.37 6.94 17.63
CA ASN A 277 12.43 8.12 18.50
C ASN A 277 13.68 8.08 19.39
N LYS A 278 14.01 6.94 19.99
CA LYS A 278 15.24 6.80 20.78
C LYS A 278 16.50 7.13 19.96
N LEU A 279 16.56 6.74 18.68
CA LEU A 279 17.68 7.10 17.80
C LEU A 279 17.76 8.61 17.59
N VAL A 280 16.64 9.25 17.23
CA VAL A 280 16.56 10.70 17.01
C VAL A 280 16.90 11.46 18.29
N ASP A 281 16.28 11.11 19.42
CA ASP A 281 16.51 11.75 20.72
C ASP A 281 17.99 11.64 21.17
N THR A 282 18.64 10.50 20.89
CA THR A 282 20.06 10.32 21.24
C THR A 282 20.95 11.24 20.40
N VAL A 283 20.63 11.43 19.12
CA VAL A 283 21.34 12.37 18.25
C VAL A 283 21.08 13.81 18.69
N CYS A 284 19.84 14.19 19.02
CA CYS A 284 19.52 15.51 19.55
C CYS A 284 20.38 15.84 20.78
N ARG A 285 20.41 14.95 21.78
CA ARG A 285 21.23 15.15 22.99
C ARG A 285 22.73 15.23 22.69
N SER A 286 23.21 14.47 21.72
CA SER A 286 24.63 14.50 21.35
C SER A 286 24.99 15.79 20.60
N LEU A 287 24.07 16.37 19.83
CA LEU A 287 24.26 17.67 19.16
C LEU A 287 24.12 18.87 20.09
N GLN A 288 23.48 18.69 21.26
CA GLN A 288 23.41 19.71 22.32
C GLN A 288 24.70 19.80 23.13
N ASP A 289 25.53 18.76 23.11
CA ASP A 289 26.84 18.75 23.76
C ASP A 289 27.84 19.54 22.90
N ASP A 290 28.41 20.61 23.47
CA ASP A 290 29.31 21.51 22.74
C ASP A 290 30.57 20.77 22.26
N GLU A 291 31.13 19.85 23.06
CA GLU A 291 32.35 19.12 22.69
C GLU A 291 32.11 18.20 21.49
N ILE A 292 31.00 17.45 21.50
CA ILE A 292 30.63 16.53 20.42
C ILE A 292 30.25 17.31 19.16
N ARG A 293 29.59 18.47 19.31
CA ARG A 293 29.18 19.30 18.18
C ARG A 293 30.39 19.90 17.47
N GLU A 294 31.33 20.50 18.19
CA GLU A 294 32.54 21.06 17.57
C GLU A 294 33.40 19.94 16.96
N ALA A 295 33.57 18.80 17.66
CA ALA A 295 34.27 17.64 17.11
C ALA A 295 33.62 17.11 15.82
N PHE A 296 32.29 17.18 15.70
CA PHE A 296 31.58 16.82 14.48
C PHE A 296 31.81 17.85 13.37
N ILE A 297 31.79 19.15 13.66
CA ILE A 297 32.08 20.21 12.68
C ILE A 297 33.52 20.06 12.14
N ASP A 298 34.47 19.71 13.00
CA ASP A 298 35.87 19.49 12.64
C ASP A 298 36.06 18.29 11.68
N THR A 299 35.13 17.34 11.63
CA THR A 299 35.22 16.24 10.64
C THR A 299 35.08 16.71 9.19
N PHE A 300 34.59 17.93 8.97
CA PHE A 300 34.40 18.53 7.64
C PHE A 300 35.56 19.43 7.18
N GLU A 301 36.69 19.48 7.90
CA GLU A 301 37.83 20.36 7.55
C GLU A 301 38.40 20.15 6.14
N GLY A 302 38.23 18.97 5.54
CA GLY A 302 38.72 18.66 4.20
C GLY A 302 37.81 19.10 3.04
N GLN A 303 36.65 19.72 3.31
CA GLN A 303 35.67 20.14 2.29
C GLN A 303 35.87 21.60 1.85
N PRO A 304 35.27 22.03 0.73
CA PRO A 304 35.31 23.43 0.30
C PRO A 304 34.83 24.37 1.41
N GLU A 305 35.55 25.48 1.61
CA GLU A 305 35.31 26.44 2.71
C GLU A 305 33.86 26.93 2.78
N HIS A 306 33.24 27.13 1.62
CA HIS A 306 31.82 27.51 1.51
C HIS A 306 30.88 26.46 2.15
N ASP A 307 31.11 25.18 1.86
CA ASP A 307 30.25 24.10 2.35
C ASP A 307 30.49 23.81 3.83
N ARG A 308 31.73 24.01 4.29
CA ARG A 308 32.08 23.98 5.72
C ARG A 308 31.31 25.05 6.51
N GLN A 309 31.37 26.31 6.09
CA GLN A 309 30.68 27.42 6.76
C GLN A 309 29.16 27.20 6.79
N ARG A 310 28.62 26.71 5.68
CA ARG A 310 27.20 26.37 5.59
C ARG A 310 26.84 25.21 6.52
N MET A 311 27.65 24.16 6.60
CA MET A 311 27.46 23.04 7.52
C MET A 311 27.49 23.48 8.97
N GLU A 312 28.47 24.31 9.35
CA GLU A 312 28.59 24.83 10.71
C GLU A 312 27.34 25.61 11.12
N ALA A 313 26.93 26.58 10.30
CA ALA A 313 25.72 27.37 10.54
C ALA A 313 24.48 26.47 10.65
N TRP A 314 24.39 25.46 9.79
CA TRP A 314 23.28 24.52 9.76
C TRP A 314 23.21 23.64 11.01
N VAL A 315 24.33 23.04 11.42
CA VAL A 315 24.41 22.21 12.63
C VAL A 315 24.12 23.03 13.88
N ARG A 316 24.62 24.26 13.98
CA ARG A 316 24.31 25.16 15.10
C ARG A 316 22.81 25.53 15.15
N ASN A 317 22.18 25.79 14.00
CA ASN A 317 20.73 26.07 13.95
C ASN A 317 19.90 24.84 14.38
N ILE A 318 20.23 23.66 13.87
CA ILE A 318 19.56 22.40 14.25
C ILE A 318 19.74 22.12 15.74
N SER A 319 20.94 22.28 16.29
CA SER A 319 21.22 22.09 17.71
C SER A 319 20.30 22.95 18.59
N ARG A 320 20.11 24.22 18.21
CA ARG A 320 19.19 25.14 18.92
C ARG A 320 17.72 24.71 18.87
N GLN A 321 17.27 24.19 17.73
CA GLN A 321 15.87 23.74 17.55
C GLN A 321 15.62 22.33 18.10
N SER A 322 16.68 21.52 18.28
CA SER A 322 16.60 20.13 18.71
C SER A 322 15.95 19.94 20.08
N GLU A 323 16.00 20.96 20.95
CA GLU A 323 15.37 20.95 22.28
C GLU A 323 13.86 20.71 22.20
N TYR A 324 13.22 21.17 21.13
CA TYR A 324 11.77 21.10 20.94
C TYR A 324 11.32 19.91 20.08
N MET A 325 12.25 19.08 19.59
CA MET A 325 11.99 17.98 18.64
C MET A 325 11.93 16.59 19.30
N GLN A 326 11.42 16.52 20.54
CA GLN A 326 11.23 15.25 21.25
C GLN A 326 10.00 14.50 20.75
N ASP A 327 10.09 13.16 20.70
CA ASP A 327 9.01 12.29 20.21
C ASP A 327 8.60 12.52 18.76
N PHE A 328 9.60 12.62 17.89
CA PHE A 328 9.46 12.96 16.46
C PHE A 328 8.39 12.14 15.70
N PHE A 329 8.39 10.81 15.87
CA PHE A 329 7.41 9.92 15.24
C PHE A 329 6.24 9.57 16.17
N VAL A 330 5.01 9.77 15.68
CA VAL A 330 3.79 9.74 16.51
C VAL A 330 2.94 8.49 16.26
N HIS A 331 2.44 8.30 15.03
CA HIS A 331 1.53 7.19 14.69
C HIS A 331 1.99 6.46 13.44
N PHE A 332 1.77 5.15 13.39
CA PHE A 332 1.98 4.34 12.19
C PHE A 332 0.95 4.72 11.12
N ALA A 333 1.43 5.07 9.93
CA ALA A 333 0.65 5.48 8.76
C ALA A 333 0.78 4.55 7.55
N GLY A 334 1.70 3.58 7.60
CA GLY A 334 1.87 2.60 6.54
C GLY A 334 0.56 1.85 6.22
N GLN A 335 0.54 1.15 5.09
CA GLN A 335 -0.55 0.29 4.60
C GLN A 335 -1.81 1.05 4.17
N GLY A 336 -1.66 2.30 3.75
CA GLY A 336 -2.78 3.15 3.35
C GLY A 336 -3.76 3.48 4.49
N ARG A 337 -3.30 3.36 5.75
CA ARG A 337 -4.10 3.65 6.96
C ARG A 337 -4.41 5.15 7.11
N VAL A 338 -3.51 6.00 6.62
CA VAL A 338 -3.66 7.46 6.64
C VAL A 338 -3.82 7.97 5.21
N ARG A 339 -4.73 8.93 5.03
CA ARG A 339 -4.95 9.64 3.75
C ARG A 339 -3.72 10.49 3.42
N TRP A 340 -3.25 10.42 2.17
CA TRP A 340 -2.21 11.32 1.65
C TRP A 340 -0.96 11.39 2.53
N HIS A 341 -0.50 10.23 3.00
CA HIS A 341 0.71 10.14 3.80
C HIS A 341 1.96 10.25 2.91
N TYR A 342 2.62 11.41 2.93
CA TYR A 342 3.84 11.67 2.17
C TYR A 342 5.10 11.07 2.82
N GLY A 343 5.08 10.87 4.15
CA GLY A 343 6.20 10.37 4.92
C GLY A 343 7.46 11.24 4.83
N ALA A 344 8.53 10.84 5.52
CA ALA A 344 9.80 11.58 5.50
C ALA A 344 10.69 11.25 4.29
N ALA A 345 10.47 10.10 3.63
CA ALA A 345 11.42 9.60 2.64
C ALA A 345 11.27 10.24 1.27
N HIS A 346 10.04 10.51 0.82
CA HIS A 346 9.85 11.15 -0.48
C HIS A 346 10.62 12.48 -0.65
N PRO A 347 10.51 13.46 0.26
CA PRO A 347 11.22 14.73 0.13
C PRO A 347 12.74 14.57 0.24
N ILE A 348 13.23 13.80 1.23
CA ILE A 348 14.66 13.51 1.40
C ILE A 348 15.24 12.86 0.14
N LEU A 349 14.54 11.90 -0.46
CA LEU A 349 14.98 11.25 -1.70
C LEU A 349 14.99 12.22 -2.88
N SER A 350 13.92 13.00 -3.07
CA SER A 350 13.83 13.96 -4.17
C SER A 350 14.98 14.96 -4.11
N ASP A 351 15.32 15.42 -2.92
CA ASP A 351 16.41 16.36 -2.74
C ASP A 351 17.79 15.72 -2.89
N ILE A 352 18.01 14.50 -2.39
CA ILE A 352 19.26 13.75 -2.64
C ILE A 352 19.47 13.52 -4.15
N GLU A 353 18.38 13.23 -4.86
CA GLU A 353 18.37 13.06 -6.32
C GLU A 353 18.84 14.35 -7.01
N ARG A 354 18.28 15.51 -6.64
CA ARG A 354 18.62 16.82 -7.22
C ARG A 354 20.00 17.34 -6.82
N SER A 355 20.38 17.20 -5.55
CA SER A 355 21.58 17.80 -4.98
C SER A 355 22.87 17.09 -5.39
N TYR A 356 22.86 15.76 -5.52
CA TYR A 356 24.11 15.00 -5.72
C TYR A 356 24.01 13.87 -6.74
N VAL A 357 22.98 13.01 -6.64
CA VAL A 357 22.92 11.74 -7.41
C VAL A 357 22.74 11.98 -8.91
N THR A 358 21.96 12.99 -9.32
CA THR A 358 21.75 13.29 -10.75
C THR A 358 23.04 13.72 -11.45
N ALA A 359 23.92 14.45 -10.76
CA ALA A 359 25.19 14.91 -11.33
C ALA A 359 26.23 13.79 -11.43
N HIS A 360 26.26 12.86 -10.46
CA HIS A 360 27.29 11.83 -10.36
C HIS A 360 26.89 10.49 -10.99
N GLY A 361 25.58 10.22 -11.14
CA GLY A 361 25.08 8.98 -11.74
C GLY A 361 25.39 7.73 -10.91
N ARG A 362 25.66 6.61 -11.58
CA ARG A 362 26.00 5.33 -10.92
C ARG A 362 27.43 5.38 -10.37
N GLY A 363 27.64 4.83 -9.17
CA GLY A 363 28.89 4.94 -8.44
C GLY A 363 29.03 6.27 -7.70
N TRP A 364 27.92 6.96 -7.39
CA TRP A 364 27.94 8.26 -6.71
C TRP A 364 28.64 8.23 -5.34
N LEU A 365 28.80 7.05 -4.72
CA LEU A 365 29.52 6.92 -3.45
C LEU A 365 31.04 6.80 -3.62
N ALA A 366 31.60 7.05 -4.81
CA ALA A 366 33.04 6.97 -5.05
C ALA A 366 33.85 7.92 -4.13
N ASN A 367 33.35 9.13 -3.88
CA ASN A 367 33.91 10.05 -2.88
C ASN A 367 32.97 10.13 -1.66
N GLU A 368 33.21 9.32 -0.63
CA GLU A 368 32.33 9.23 0.54
C GLU A 368 32.17 10.58 1.26
N ALA A 369 33.28 11.29 1.50
CA ALA A 369 33.26 12.49 2.33
C ALA A 369 32.44 13.60 1.68
N GLU A 370 32.64 13.80 0.38
CA GLU A 370 31.88 14.76 -0.42
C GLU A 370 30.39 14.36 -0.50
N ALA A 371 30.11 13.10 -0.85
CA ALA A 371 28.75 12.60 -0.95
C ALA A 371 27.98 12.80 0.36
N ARG A 372 28.54 12.41 1.51
CA ARG A 372 27.88 12.56 2.81
C ARG A 372 27.64 14.02 3.19
N THR A 373 28.57 14.91 2.85
CA THR A 373 28.42 16.35 3.11
C THR A 373 27.22 16.91 2.36
N HIS A 374 27.09 16.62 1.06
CA HIS A 374 25.94 17.07 0.26
C HIS A 374 24.61 16.41 0.69
N LEU A 375 24.63 15.13 1.08
CA LEU A 375 23.44 14.45 1.60
C LEU A 375 22.90 15.10 2.88
N VAL A 376 23.79 15.57 3.76
CA VAL A 376 23.42 16.24 5.01
C VAL A 376 22.96 17.68 4.76
N LEU A 377 23.63 18.42 3.88
CA LEU A 377 23.29 19.82 3.57
C LEU A 377 21.97 19.97 2.79
N GLY A 378 21.74 19.11 1.79
CA GLY A 378 20.58 19.20 0.89
C GLY A 378 20.50 20.47 0.03
N ALA A 379 19.54 20.49 -0.91
CA ALA A 379 19.10 21.72 -1.58
C ALA A 379 17.99 22.41 -0.78
N VAL A 380 17.90 23.74 -0.91
CA VAL A 380 17.16 24.61 0.03
C VAL A 380 15.69 24.81 -0.35
N ASP A 381 15.28 24.31 -1.52
CA ASP A 381 14.19 24.96 -2.26
C ASP A 381 12.77 24.52 -1.88
N GLU A 382 12.55 23.31 -1.32
CA GLU A 382 11.19 22.80 -1.04
C GLU A 382 11.13 22.02 0.30
N GLY A 383 10.09 22.23 1.12
CA GLY A 383 9.89 21.52 2.40
C GLY A 383 9.37 20.06 2.22
N LEU A 384 9.04 19.38 3.33
CA LEU A 384 8.67 17.94 3.32
C LEU A 384 7.36 17.59 2.59
N LEU A 385 6.53 18.55 2.19
CA LEU A 385 5.19 18.32 1.60
C LEU A 385 5.06 19.03 0.24
N TRP A 386 5.04 18.27 -0.86
CA TRP A 386 4.70 18.76 -2.20
C TRP A 386 4.01 17.68 -3.04
N PHE A 387 3.14 18.08 -3.97
CA PHE A 387 2.39 17.17 -4.83
C PHE A 387 3.17 16.89 -6.13
N ASP A 388 3.65 15.67 -6.31
CA ASP A 388 4.37 15.28 -7.53
C ASP A 388 3.35 14.81 -8.61
N PHE A 389 3.52 15.18 -9.88
CA PHE A 389 2.68 14.64 -10.96
C PHE A 389 3.02 13.18 -11.29
N ARG A 390 4.23 12.72 -10.91
CA ARG A 390 4.68 11.33 -11.07
C ARG A 390 3.92 10.36 -10.17
N GLU A 391 3.04 10.85 -9.30
CA GLU A 391 2.16 10.06 -8.42
C GLU A 391 0.97 9.46 -9.17
N MET A 392 0.56 10.09 -10.28
CA MET A 392 -0.60 9.68 -11.07
C MET A 392 -0.48 8.26 -11.60
N TRP A 393 0.75 7.77 -11.85
CA TRP A 393 0.97 6.39 -12.28
C TRP A 393 0.53 5.34 -11.24
N GLN A 394 0.73 5.62 -9.94
CA GLN A 394 0.33 4.69 -8.87
C GLN A 394 -1.19 4.69 -8.69
N ILE A 395 -1.82 5.86 -8.82
CA ILE A 395 -3.27 6.01 -8.81
C ILE A 395 -3.87 5.25 -9.99
N CYS A 396 -3.36 5.46 -11.21
CA CYS A 396 -3.79 4.73 -12.40
C CYS A 396 -3.62 3.21 -12.24
N SER A 397 -2.49 2.76 -11.69
CA SER A 397 -2.24 1.33 -11.44
C SER A 397 -3.27 0.74 -10.47
N ALA A 398 -3.59 1.44 -9.38
CA ALA A 398 -4.60 1.01 -8.43
C ALA A 398 -6.00 0.92 -9.07
N VAL A 399 -6.37 1.92 -9.88
CA VAL A 399 -7.62 1.95 -10.64
C VAL A 399 -7.68 0.79 -11.64
N LEU A 400 -6.57 0.48 -12.33
CA LEU A 400 -6.53 -0.65 -13.27
C LEU A 400 -6.66 -2.00 -12.57
N ILE A 401 -6.02 -2.19 -11.42
CA ILE A 401 -6.09 -3.46 -10.66
C ILE A 401 -7.52 -3.69 -10.15
N VAL A 402 -8.10 -2.71 -9.43
CA VAL A 402 -9.44 -2.85 -8.85
C VAL A 402 -10.52 -2.77 -9.94
N GLY A 403 -10.38 -1.81 -10.86
CA GLY A 403 -11.32 -1.61 -11.96
C GLY A 403 -11.30 -2.78 -12.94
N GLY A 404 -10.14 -3.33 -13.28
CA GLY A 404 -10.01 -4.48 -14.19
C GLY A 404 -10.63 -5.75 -13.62
N THR A 405 -10.43 -6.01 -12.32
CA THR A 405 -11.04 -7.14 -11.62
C THR A 405 -12.57 -7.00 -11.52
N CYS A 406 -13.06 -5.81 -11.17
CA CYS A 406 -14.49 -5.51 -11.16
C CYS A 406 -15.12 -5.57 -12.56
N LEU A 407 -14.42 -5.08 -13.58
CA LEU A 407 -14.86 -5.10 -14.98
C LEU A 407 -14.94 -6.54 -15.49
N GLY A 408 -13.97 -7.39 -15.16
CA GLY A 408 -14.02 -8.82 -15.49
C GLY A 408 -15.25 -9.51 -14.88
N ALA A 409 -15.53 -9.24 -13.60
CA ALA A 409 -16.74 -9.74 -12.93
C ALA A 409 -18.03 -9.21 -13.57
N PHE A 410 -18.05 -7.93 -13.95
CA PHE A 410 -19.17 -7.31 -14.65
C PHE A 410 -19.43 -7.95 -16.01
N ILE A 411 -18.41 -8.07 -16.87
CA ILE A 411 -18.52 -8.66 -18.20
C ILE A 411 -19.08 -10.07 -18.10
N LEU A 412 -18.52 -10.91 -17.22
CA LEU A 412 -19.03 -12.26 -17.02
C LEU A 412 -20.50 -12.25 -16.58
N SER A 413 -20.85 -11.49 -15.54
CA SER A 413 -22.23 -11.46 -15.05
C SER A 413 -23.22 -10.82 -16.03
N TYR A 414 -22.77 -9.94 -16.93
CA TYR A 414 -23.61 -9.30 -17.94
C TYR A 414 -23.93 -10.26 -19.09
N TYR A 415 -22.99 -11.12 -19.48
CA TYR A 415 -23.15 -12.09 -20.57
C TYR A 415 -23.59 -13.49 -20.12
N THR A 416 -23.64 -13.76 -18.81
CA THR A 416 -24.21 -15.00 -18.25
C THR A 416 -25.75 -15.00 -18.41
N PRO A 417 -26.42 -16.15 -18.61
CA PRO A 417 -27.87 -16.21 -18.78
C PRO A 417 -28.66 -15.47 -17.67
N THR A 418 -29.74 -14.78 -18.10
CA THR A 418 -30.18 -13.45 -17.63
C THR A 418 -29.27 -12.31 -18.12
N VAL A 419 -29.07 -12.27 -19.44
CA VAL A 419 -28.22 -11.28 -20.12
C VAL A 419 -28.70 -9.86 -19.81
N GLY A 420 -27.75 -8.99 -19.48
CA GLY A 420 -28.00 -7.56 -19.24
C GLY A 420 -27.66 -7.10 -17.82
N LEU A 421 -28.25 -5.97 -17.46
CA LEU A 421 -28.02 -5.33 -16.16
C LEU A 421 -29.02 -5.89 -15.14
N GLY A 422 -28.61 -6.97 -14.47
CA GLY A 422 -29.34 -7.57 -13.36
C GLY A 422 -28.82 -7.08 -12.01
N CYS A 423 -29.35 -7.63 -10.91
CA CYS A 423 -28.92 -7.26 -9.56
C CYS A 423 -27.42 -7.52 -9.31
N ARG A 424 -26.85 -8.54 -9.95
CA ARG A 424 -25.43 -8.93 -9.79
C ARG A 424 -24.50 -7.99 -10.56
N SER A 425 -24.68 -7.89 -11.88
CA SER A 425 -23.89 -7.00 -12.74
C SER A 425 -24.07 -5.54 -12.34
N GLY A 426 -25.29 -5.12 -11.97
CA GLY A 426 -25.57 -3.80 -11.40
C GLY A 426 -24.84 -3.55 -10.07
N GLY A 427 -24.82 -4.53 -9.16
CA GLY A 427 -24.09 -4.43 -7.90
C GLY A 427 -22.58 -4.21 -8.09
N TYR A 428 -21.96 -4.91 -9.04
CA TYR A 428 -20.54 -4.73 -9.36
C TYR A 428 -20.25 -3.34 -9.94
N VAL A 429 -21.14 -2.81 -10.79
CA VAL A 429 -21.04 -1.44 -11.31
C VAL A 429 -21.16 -0.42 -10.18
N ILE A 430 -22.16 -0.56 -9.30
CA ILE A 430 -22.36 0.35 -8.16
C ILE A 430 -21.11 0.36 -7.28
N PHE A 431 -20.55 -0.81 -6.96
CA PHE A 431 -19.32 -0.91 -6.18
C PHE A 431 -18.14 -0.19 -6.86
N CYS A 432 -17.91 -0.45 -8.15
CA CYS A 432 -16.82 0.15 -8.91
C CYS A 432 -16.96 1.67 -9.03
N VAL A 433 -18.16 2.16 -9.36
CA VAL A 433 -18.47 3.60 -9.47
C VAL A 433 -18.31 4.29 -8.12
N THR A 434 -18.82 3.68 -7.03
CA THR A 434 -18.68 4.25 -5.68
C THR A 434 -17.22 4.33 -5.26
N SER A 435 -16.45 3.26 -5.48
CA SER A 435 -15.01 3.23 -5.19
C SER A 435 -14.24 4.30 -5.97
N PHE A 436 -14.53 4.45 -7.27
CA PHE A 436 -13.91 5.46 -8.12
C PHE A 436 -14.32 6.88 -7.72
N ALA A 437 -15.61 7.13 -7.44
CA ALA A 437 -16.09 8.42 -6.98
C ALA A 437 -15.42 8.84 -5.67
N LEU A 438 -15.29 7.91 -4.70
CA LEU A 438 -14.59 8.17 -3.45
C LEU A 438 -13.11 8.53 -3.67
N LEU A 439 -12.42 7.85 -4.60
CA LEU A 439 -11.06 8.21 -4.99
C LEU A 439 -10.98 9.63 -5.56
N VAL A 440 -11.88 9.98 -6.49
CA VAL A 440 -11.95 11.32 -7.10
C VAL A 440 -12.22 12.39 -6.04
N PHE A 441 -13.14 12.14 -5.10
CA PHE A 441 -13.38 13.06 -4.00
C PHE A 441 -12.15 13.22 -3.08
N GLU A 442 -11.44 12.13 -2.76
CA GLU A 442 -10.19 12.22 -2.00
C GLU A 442 -9.11 13.01 -2.75
N LEU A 443 -9.01 12.87 -4.08
CA LEU A 443 -8.09 13.64 -4.94
C LEU A 443 -8.43 15.13 -4.99
N LEU A 444 -9.70 15.47 -5.20
CA LEU A 444 -10.16 16.86 -5.25
C LEU A 444 -9.96 17.56 -3.91
N HIS A 445 -10.27 16.87 -2.81
CA HIS A 445 -10.04 17.38 -1.47
C HIS A 445 -8.55 17.65 -1.21
N HIS A 446 -7.68 16.75 -1.66
CA HIS A 446 -6.25 16.96 -1.53
C HIS A 446 -5.74 18.12 -2.38
N ALA A 447 -6.15 18.21 -3.65
CA ALA A 447 -5.79 19.32 -4.52
C ALA A 447 -6.23 20.68 -3.94
N TYR A 448 -7.43 20.74 -3.35
CA TYR A 448 -7.92 21.93 -2.65
C TYR A 448 -7.05 22.30 -1.44
N GLN A 449 -6.67 21.32 -0.62
CA GLN A 449 -5.79 21.57 0.52
C GLN A 449 -4.41 22.05 0.09
N SER A 450 -3.82 21.45 -0.95
CA SER A 450 -2.50 21.84 -1.46
C SER A 450 -2.51 23.26 -2.04
N ALA A 451 -3.57 23.64 -2.77
CA ALA A 451 -3.76 25.01 -3.25
C ALA A 451 -3.85 26.02 -2.09
N ALA A 452 -4.59 25.70 -1.03
CA ALA A 452 -4.70 26.56 0.15
C ALA A 452 -3.40 26.74 0.94
N HIS A 453 -2.39 25.89 0.75
CA HIS A 453 -1.06 26.02 1.38
C HIS A 453 -0.04 26.73 0.48
N SER A 454 -0.38 27.02 -0.79
CA SER A 454 0.51 27.68 -1.74
C SER A 454 0.20 29.16 -1.95
N ASP A 455 -0.82 29.71 -1.29
CA ASP A 455 -1.00 31.16 -1.12
C ASP A 455 -0.18 31.63 0.09
N PRO A 456 0.88 32.41 -0.11
CA PRO A 456 1.58 33.09 0.98
C PRO A 456 0.84 34.39 1.29
N ASP A 457 0.37 34.53 2.53
CA ASP A 457 0.28 35.85 3.18
C ASP A 457 1.69 36.33 3.57
#